data_AF-A0A0A1T5I8-F1
#
_entry.id   AF-A0A0A1T5I8-F1
#
_cell.length_a   1.000
_cell.length_b   1.000
_cell.length_c   1.000
_cell.angle_alpha   90.00
_cell.angle_beta   90.00
_cell.angle_gamma   90.00
#
_symmetry.space_group_name_H-M   'P 1'
#
loop_
_entity.id
_entity.type
_entity.pdbx_description
1 polymer ?
#
loop_
_entity_poly.entity_id
_entity_poly.type
_entity_poly.pdbx_seq_one_letter_code
_entity_poly.pdbx_strand_id
1 'polypeptide(L)'
;MPQTKRNSTRAVFTSHERALAKSNWTDTSARLSRDSFLPFGSCGLCLEIARDPVACQRGDLFCRECALTNLMAQKKELKRIEKAKKNAAAEDEQRKEEEEAKQKEKDVKSFELTQAGLSKIEGPKKRKFDTGRESEAKLRKTDDGDAREILPSFWTPSLTPDANPSVHLAKINKTKTAAVCPASTSDTHVFSMAKMIPVNFSEERSTTSADPVRSCPSCRKTLSNSLAAIAASKCGHVLCRKCVDQFLIKPTKDNPGPDDMPIMCFVCDIPVALVPFGAGKTKELPVGLVIIKSEGTGFSAKGANTVERLSTMFQC
;
A
#
# COMPACT_ATOMS: atom_id res chain seq x y z
N MET A 1 41.93 28.02 -5.83
CA MET A 1 41.08 27.23 -4.92
C MET A 1 40.11 28.15 -4.21
N PRO A 2 38.79 28.07 -4.45
CA PRO A 2 37.84 28.88 -3.72
C PRO A 2 37.63 28.29 -2.32
N GLN A 3 38.07 29.02 -1.30
CA GLN A 3 37.81 28.71 0.11
C GLN A 3 36.31 28.83 0.39
N THR A 4 35.68 27.74 0.83
CA THR A 4 34.29 27.75 1.31
C THR A 4 34.21 28.48 2.66
N LYS A 5 34.11 29.81 2.63
CA LYS A 5 34.02 30.69 3.82
C LYS A 5 32.61 30.78 4.44
N ARG A 6 31.82 29.71 4.50
CA ARG A 6 30.49 29.74 5.17
C ARG A 6 30.16 28.41 5.83
N ASN A 7 30.81 28.14 6.96
CA ASN A 7 30.22 27.33 8.02
C ASN A 7 29.37 28.29 8.87
N SER A 8 28.05 28.18 8.79
CA SER A 8 27.09 29.08 9.43
C SER A 8 26.99 28.80 10.93
N THR A 9 27.94 29.31 11.73
CA THR A 9 27.84 29.38 13.20
C THR A 9 26.96 30.54 13.69
N ARG A 10 26.10 31.10 12.83
CA ARG A 10 25.16 32.15 13.21
C ARG A 10 23.87 31.52 13.74
N ALA A 11 23.41 31.99 14.90
CA ALA A 11 22.15 31.57 15.52
C ALA A 11 20.89 31.92 14.70
N VAL A 12 21.02 32.72 13.64
CA VAL A 12 19.91 33.16 12.78
C VAL A 12 20.24 32.86 11.33
N PHE A 13 19.34 32.14 10.66
CA PHE A 13 19.40 31.89 9.22
C PHE A 13 19.43 33.21 8.44
N THR A 14 20.38 33.31 7.51
CA THR A 14 20.40 34.36 6.50
C THR A 14 19.15 34.29 5.62
N SER A 15 18.81 35.37 4.91
CA SER A 15 17.65 35.38 4.01
C SER A 15 17.71 34.27 2.95
N HIS A 16 18.92 33.98 2.43
CA HIS A 16 19.15 32.90 1.47
C HIS A 16 18.96 31.51 2.09
N GLU A 17 19.49 31.27 3.30
CA GLU A 17 19.28 30.01 4.02
C GLU A 17 17.81 29.84 4.41
N ARG A 18 17.13 30.93 4.79
CA ARG A 18 15.69 30.92 5.08
C ARG A 18 14.87 30.63 3.83
N ALA A 19 15.28 31.13 2.65
CA ALA A 19 14.64 30.79 1.38
C ALA A 19 14.85 29.33 0.98
N LEU A 20 16.05 28.78 1.18
CA LEU A 20 16.35 27.35 0.96
C LEU A 20 15.62 26.44 1.95
N ALA A 21 15.58 26.82 3.23
CA ALA A 21 14.79 26.11 4.23
C ALA A 21 13.30 26.17 3.86
N LYS A 22 12.80 27.33 3.43
CA LYS A 22 11.41 27.48 2.98
C LYS A 22 11.11 26.60 1.77
N SER A 23 11.97 26.58 0.74
CA SER A 23 11.75 25.73 -0.44
C SER A 23 11.80 24.24 -0.13
N ASN A 24 12.56 23.82 0.88
CA ASN A 24 12.75 22.42 1.20
C ASN A 24 11.79 21.90 2.28
N TRP A 25 11.33 22.77 3.18
CA TRP A 25 10.59 22.44 4.41
C TRP A 25 9.22 23.13 4.50
N THR A 26 8.73 23.74 3.41
CA THR A 26 7.31 24.12 3.32
C THR A 26 6.56 23.21 2.37
N ASP A 27 5.26 23.10 2.62
CA ASP A 27 4.36 22.34 1.77
C ASP A 27 4.41 22.91 0.36
N THR A 28 4.98 22.13 -0.55
CA THR A 28 5.18 22.55 -1.93
C THR A 28 4.24 21.72 -2.80
N SER A 29 3.37 22.41 -3.54
CA SER A 29 2.53 21.80 -4.57
C SER A 29 3.12 22.07 -5.95
N ALA A 30 3.38 21.04 -6.75
CA ALA A 30 3.84 21.20 -8.13
C ALA A 30 2.84 20.56 -9.11
N ARG A 31 2.52 21.27 -10.20
CA ARG A 31 1.72 20.72 -11.30
C ARG A 31 2.62 19.90 -12.23
N LEU A 32 2.27 18.63 -12.43
CA LEU A 32 2.95 17.70 -13.32
C LEU A 32 2.60 17.98 -14.78
N SER A 33 3.63 17.98 -15.64
CA SER A 33 3.49 18.08 -17.08
C SER A 33 3.12 16.73 -17.70
N ARG A 34 2.74 16.72 -18.99
CA ARG A 34 2.40 15.50 -19.73
C ARG A 34 3.51 14.45 -19.67
N ASP A 35 4.76 14.88 -19.69
CA ASP A 35 5.94 14.00 -19.70
C ASP A 35 6.16 13.28 -18.36
N SER A 36 5.47 13.73 -17.30
CA SER A 36 5.48 13.07 -16.00
C SER A 36 4.54 11.86 -15.94
N PHE A 37 3.73 11.64 -16.99
CA PHE A 37 2.77 10.54 -17.05
C PHE A 37 3.21 9.51 -18.09
N LEU A 38 3.05 8.24 -17.75
CA LEU A 38 3.23 7.16 -18.72
C LEU A 38 2.18 7.23 -19.84
N PRO A 39 2.52 6.82 -21.07
CA PRO A 39 1.55 6.75 -22.15
C PRO A 39 0.44 5.75 -21.81
N PHE A 40 -0.71 5.93 -22.48
CA PHE A 40 -1.87 5.09 -22.24
C PHE A 40 -1.56 3.63 -22.58
N GLY A 41 -1.85 2.72 -21.65
CA GLY A 41 -1.62 1.30 -21.83
C GLY A 41 -0.21 0.83 -21.49
N SER A 42 0.58 1.63 -20.78
CA SER A 42 1.82 1.16 -20.16
C SER A 42 1.56 0.16 -19.03
N CYS A 43 2.53 -0.72 -18.81
CA CYS A 43 2.59 -1.66 -17.72
C CYS A 43 3.00 -0.95 -16.42
N GLY A 44 2.24 -1.13 -15.34
CA GLY A 44 2.57 -0.55 -14.03
C GLY A 44 3.78 -1.17 -13.32
N LEU A 45 4.43 -2.19 -13.91
CA LEU A 45 5.62 -2.85 -13.34
C LEU A 45 6.91 -2.51 -14.11
N CYS A 46 6.91 -2.65 -15.45
CA CYS A 46 8.08 -2.31 -16.26
C CYS A 46 8.04 -0.89 -16.84
N LEU A 47 6.93 -0.17 -16.70
CA LEU A 47 6.72 1.21 -17.15
C LEU A 47 6.77 1.42 -18.68
N GLU A 48 7.05 0.38 -19.45
CA GLU A 48 6.95 0.38 -20.91
C GLU A 48 5.51 0.11 -21.39
N ILE A 49 5.25 0.31 -22.69
CA ILE A 49 3.98 -0.09 -23.32
C ILE A 49 3.76 -1.58 -23.08
N ALA A 50 2.61 -1.94 -22.49
CA ALA A 50 2.38 -3.29 -22.04
C ALA A 50 2.32 -4.29 -23.22
N ARG A 51 3.17 -5.32 -23.17
CA ARG A 51 3.18 -6.47 -24.10
C ARG A 51 2.30 -7.58 -23.54
N ASP A 52 1.43 -8.15 -24.38
CA ASP A 52 0.39 -9.10 -23.95
C ASP A 52 -0.32 -8.62 -22.66
N PRO A 53 -1.04 -7.49 -22.77
CA PRO A 53 -1.50 -6.76 -21.60
C PRO A 53 -2.57 -7.55 -20.84
N VAL A 54 -2.46 -7.54 -19.53
CA VAL A 54 -3.44 -8.08 -18.59
C VAL A 54 -3.88 -7.00 -17.62
N ALA A 55 -5.17 -6.95 -17.32
CA ALA A 55 -5.75 -6.02 -16.38
C ALA A 55 -6.19 -6.72 -15.09
N CYS A 56 -5.98 -6.06 -13.95
CA CYS A 56 -6.64 -6.46 -12.72
C CYS A 56 -8.13 -6.09 -12.74
N GLN A 57 -8.91 -6.59 -11.78
CA GLN A 57 -10.34 -6.27 -11.66
C GLN A 57 -10.62 -4.77 -11.39
N ARG A 58 -9.61 -4.03 -10.91
CA ARG A 58 -9.65 -2.58 -10.70
C ARG A 58 -9.15 -1.77 -11.91
N GLY A 59 -8.70 -2.44 -12.97
CA GLY A 59 -8.27 -1.81 -14.22
C GLY A 59 -6.81 -1.38 -14.31
N ASP A 60 -5.96 -1.77 -13.35
CA ASP A 60 -4.51 -1.58 -13.46
C ASP A 60 -3.94 -2.53 -14.52
N LEU A 61 -3.06 -2.04 -15.41
CA LEU A 61 -2.50 -2.78 -16.54
C LEU A 61 -1.07 -3.27 -16.28
N PHE A 62 -0.79 -4.49 -16.73
CA PHE A 62 0.54 -5.11 -16.64
C PHE A 62 0.85 -5.91 -17.90
N CYS A 63 2.14 -6.13 -18.19
CA CYS A 63 2.53 -7.23 -19.07
C CYS A 63 2.22 -8.56 -18.38
N ARG A 64 1.80 -9.58 -19.14
CA ARG A 64 1.59 -10.93 -18.61
C ARG A 64 2.80 -11.47 -17.85
N GLU A 65 4.00 -11.30 -18.41
CA GLU A 65 5.24 -11.75 -17.79
C GLU A 65 5.53 -11.02 -16.46
N CYS A 66 5.41 -9.69 -16.44
CA CYS A 66 5.66 -8.88 -15.24
C CYS A 66 4.68 -9.23 -14.12
N ALA A 67 3.41 -9.45 -14.46
CA ALA A 67 2.40 -9.85 -13.50
C ALA A 67 2.72 -11.22 -12.87
N LEU A 68 3.14 -12.19 -13.69
CA LEU A 68 3.52 -13.52 -13.22
C LEU A 68 4.78 -13.50 -12.35
N THR A 69 5.83 -12.77 -12.75
CA THR A 69 7.07 -12.67 -11.96
C THR A 69 6.82 -12.02 -10.61
N ASN A 70 6.05 -10.93 -10.57
CA ASN A 70 5.66 -10.29 -9.32
C ASN A 70 4.80 -11.21 -8.43
N LEU A 71 3.85 -11.94 -9.01
CA LEU A 71 3.03 -12.90 -8.27
C LEU A 71 3.88 -14.01 -7.63
N MET A 72 4.87 -14.52 -8.37
CA MET A 72 5.80 -15.53 -7.84
C MET A 72 6.70 -14.97 -6.74
N ALA A 73 7.21 -13.74 -6.92
CA ALA A 73 8.02 -13.05 -5.92
C ALA A 73 7.25 -12.85 -4.61
N GLN A 74 6.01 -12.34 -4.69
CA GLN A 74 5.14 -12.15 -3.54
C GLN A 74 4.82 -13.47 -2.84
N LYS A 75 4.48 -14.54 -3.58
CA LYS A 75 4.23 -15.86 -2.97
C LYS A 75 5.45 -16.43 -2.26
N LYS A 76 6.63 -16.27 -2.83
CA LYS A 76 7.90 -16.69 -2.21
C LYS A 76 8.15 -15.94 -0.91
N GLU A 77 7.90 -14.64 -0.90
CA GLU A 77 8.08 -13.80 0.28
C GLU A 77 7.03 -14.11 1.36
N LEU A 78 5.76 -14.28 0.99
CA LEU A 78 4.72 -14.72 1.91
C LEU A 78 5.07 -16.06 2.57
N LYS A 79 5.57 -17.03 1.81
CA LYS A 79 6.03 -18.32 2.35
C LYS A 79 7.21 -18.16 3.33
N ARG A 80 8.13 -17.24 3.06
CA ARG A 80 9.26 -16.94 3.96
C ARG A 80 8.77 -16.31 5.27
N ILE A 81 7.90 -15.32 5.17
CA ILE A 81 7.30 -14.64 6.33
C ILE A 81 6.47 -15.63 7.16
N GLU A 82 5.68 -16.49 6.53
CA GLU A 82 4.92 -17.53 7.22
C GLU A 82 5.84 -18.50 7.98
N LYS A 83 6.94 -18.94 7.38
CA LYS A 83 7.92 -19.81 8.04
C LYS A 83 8.57 -19.09 9.23
N ALA A 84 9.00 -17.84 9.06
CA ALA A 84 9.58 -17.04 10.13
C ALA A 84 8.61 -16.84 11.29
N LYS A 85 7.33 -16.54 10.99
CA LYS A 85 6.26 -16.44 12.00
C LYS A 85 6.05 -17.74 12.77
N LYS A 86 6.05 -18.89 12.08
CA LYS A 86 5.91 -20.21 12.73
C LYS A 86 7.09 -20.51 13.64
N ASN A 87 8.32 -20.26 13.18
CA ASN A 87 9.51 -20.48 13.98
C ASN A 87 9.52 -19.57 15.23
N ALA A 88 9.24 -18.27 15.06
CA ALA A 88 9.17 -17.33 16.19
C ALA A 88 8.06 -17.71 17.19
N ALA A 89 6.90 -18.17 16.71
CA ALA A 89 5.83 -18.63 17.60
C ALA A 89 6.24 -19.88 18.40
N ALA A 90 6.99 -20.82 17.80
CA ALA A 90 7.50 -21.99 18.50
C ALA A 90 8.59 -21.63 19.52
N GLU A 91 9.49 -20.69 19.18
CA GLU A 91 10.51 -20.18 20.11
C GLU A 91 9.88 -19.43 21.29
N ASP A 92 8.85 -18.62 21.05
CA ASP A 92 8.11 -17.92 22.11
C ASP A 92 7.33 -18.89 23.02
N GLU A 93 6.78 -19.98 22.48
CA GLU A 93 6.13 -21.04 23.26
C GLU A 93 7.14 -21.76 24.16
N GLN A 94 8.29 -22.17 23.61
CA GLN A 94 9.38 -22.77 24.39
C GLN A 94 9.88 -21.84 25.50
N ARG A 95 10.05 -20.54 25.21
CA ARG A 95 10.46 -19.55 26.22
C ARG A 95 9.45 -19.43 27.35
N LYS A 96 8.14 -19.45 27.05
CA LYS A 96 7.09 -19.42 28.08
C LYS A 96 7.09 -20.67 28.94
N GLU A 97 7.25 -21.84 28.34
CA GLU A 97 7.37 -23.10 29.08
C GLU A 97 8.58 -23.10 30.03
N GLU A 98 9.72 -22.60 29.58
CA GLU A 98 10.91 -22.44 30.43
C GLU A 98 10.70 -21.43 31.56
N GLU A 99 10.04 -20.29 31.29
CA GLU A 99 9.73 -19.27 32.29
C GLU A 99 8.73 -19.81 33.33
N GLU A 100 7.70 -20.54 32.91
CA GLU A 100 6.75 -21.20 33.81
C GLU A 100 7.40 -22.29 34.66
N ALA A 101 8.30 -23.10 34.09
CA ALA A 101 9.04 -24.11 34.84
C ALA A 101 9.93 -23.46 35.92
N LYS A 102 10.64 -22.38 35.57
CA LYS A 102 11.44 -21.59 36.52
C LYS A 102 10.58 -20.95 37.60
N GLN A 103 9.37 -20.50 37.26
CA GLN A 103 8.42 -19.93 38.23
C GLN A 103 7.95 -21.00 39.22
N LYS A 104 7.54 -22.18 38.72
CA LYS A 104 7.12 -23.33 39.53
C LYS A 104 8.22 -23.78 40.49
N GLU A 105 9.48 -23.84 40.04
CA GLU A 105 10.60 -24.20 40.90
C GLU A 105 10.81 -23.18 42.04
N LYS A 106 10.72 -21.88 41.75
CA LYS A 106 10.79 -20.82 42.77
C LYS A 106 9.65 -20.92 43.77
N ASP A 107 8.44 -21.20 43.30
CA ASP A 107 7.26 -21.33 44.16
C ASP A 107 7.40 -22.52 45.11
N VAL A 108 7.83 -23.70 44.61
CA VAL A 108 8.11 -24.87 45.45
C VAL A 108 9.18 -24.55 46.49
N LYS A 109 10.30 -23.94 46.09
CA LYS A 109 11.38 -23.57 47.00
C LYS A 109 10.91 -22.57 48.07
N SER A 110 10.08 -21.60 47.70
CA SER A 110 9.50 -20.62 48.63
C SER A 110 8.54 -21.27 49.63
N PHE A 111 7.78 -22.27 49.17
CA PHE A 111 6.87 -23.06 50.01
C PHE A 111 7.65 -23.92 51.01
N GLU A 112 8.69 -24.62 50.56
CA GLU A 112 9.59 -25.39 51.44
C GLU A 112 10.23 -24.49 52.50
N LEU A 113 10.70 -23.30 52.13
CA LEU A 113 11.28 -22.32 53.07
C LEU A 113 10.26 -21.88 54.13
N THR A 114 9.00 -21.69 53.73
CA THR A 114 7.89 -21.31 54.62
C THR A 114 7.55 -22.43 55.60
N GLN A 115 7.45 -23.67 55.11
CA GLN A 115 7.17 -24.85 55.94
C GLN A 115 8.29 -25.17 56.94
N ALA A 116 9.55 -24.92 56.56
CA ALA A 116 10.70 -25.08 57.45
C ALA A 116 10.80 -24.02 58.57
N GLY A 117 9.79 -23.14 58.71
CA GLY A 117 9.75 -22.11 59.76
C GLY A 117 10.75 -20.97 59.57
N LEU A 118 11.40 -20.90 58.41
CA LEU A 118 12.39 -19.88 58.03
C LEU A 118 11.76 -18.68 57.31
N SER A 119 10.43 -18.66 57.16
CA SER A 119 9.70 -17.47 56.70
C SER A 119 9.95 -16.32 57.66
N LYS A 120 10.84 -15.42 57.25
CA LYS A 120 11.22 -14.22 58.00
C LYS A 120 9.94 -13.43 58.31
N ILE A 121 9.51 -13.46 59.58
CA ILE A 121 8.48 -12.56 60.10
C ILE A 121 9.06 -11.16 60.00
N GLU A 122 8.80 -10.47 58.90
CA GLU A 122 9.02 -9.03 58.82
C GLU A 122 7.97 -8.37 59.70
N GLY A 123 8.31 -8.20 60.98
CA GLY A 123 7.52 -7.40 61.91
C GLY A 123 7.37 -5.96 61.37
N PRO A 124 6.27 -5.27 61.69
CA PRO A 124 5.98 -3.94 61.15
C PRO A 124 7.03 -2.95 61.66
N LYS A 125 7.93 -2.51 60.79
CA LYS A 125 8.93 -1.50 61.17
C LYS A 125 8.26 -0.14 61.31
N LYS A 126 8.17 0.27 62.57
CA LYS A 126 7.87 1.63 63.04
C LYS A 126 8.71 2.68 62.31
N ARG A 127 8.03 3.79 62.03
CA ARG A 127 8.58 5.12 61.72
C ARG A 127 9.74 5.48 62.67
N LYS A 128 10.87 5.94 62.14
CA LYS A 128 11.68 6.99 62.77
C LYS A 128 12.35 7.87 61.71
N PHE A 129 12.15 9.15 61.96
CA PHE A 129 12.74 10.37 61.43
C PHE A 129 14.24 10.43 61.77
N ASP A 130 15.10 10.78 60.80
CA ASP A 130 16.15 11.79 60.98
C ASP A 130 16.60 12.35 59.62
N THR A 131 16.96 13.63 59.68
CA THR A 131 17.31 14.62 58.66
C THR A 131 18.75 14.48 58.12
N GLY A 132 18.96 14.78 56.82
CA GLY A 132 20.27 15.23 56.32
C GLY A 132 20.70 14.85 54.89
N ARG A 133 20.33 15.72 53.93
CA ARG A 133 21.15 16.21 52.78
C ARG A 133 21.38 15.36 51.50
N GLU A 134 20.97 16.02 50.39
CA GLU A 134 21.38 15.93 48.96
C GLU A 134 21.30 14.60 48.18
N SER A 135 20.28 14.50 47.31
CA SER A 135 20.39 14.72 45.85
C SER A 135 19.19 14.06 45.15
N GLU A 136 18.47 14.86 44.38
CA GLU A 136 17.23 14.48 43.73
C GLU A 136 17.52 13.75 42.40
N ALA A 137 17.30 12.43 42.38
CA ALA A 137 17.14 11.67 41.15
C ALA A 137 15.98 10.67 41.34
N LYS A 138 14.77 11.10 40.93
CA LYS A 138 13.54 10.29 40.97
C LYS A 138 13.63 9.14 39.96
N LEU A 139 13.99 7.95 40.42
CA LEU A 139 13.72 6.68 39.74
C LEU A 139 12.28 6.25 40.07
N ARG A 140 11.36 6.48 39.14
CA ARG A 140 10.03 5.86 39.17
C ARG A 140 10.19 4.40 38.76
N LYS A 141 10.00 3.47 39.71
CA LYS A 141 9.71 2.07 39.39
C LYS A 141 8.25 1.97 38.99
N THR A 142 8.00 1.67 37.72
CA THR A 142 6.80 0.97 37.29
C THR A 142 7.19 -0.48 37.08
N ASP A 143 6.44 -1.39 37.69
CA ASP A 143 6.32 -2.76 37.23
C ASP A 143 5.76 -2.78 35.81
N ASP A 144 5.96 -3.92 35.14
CA ASP A 144 5.46 -4.32 33.82
C ASP A 144 6.38 -4.06 32.62
N GLY A 145 6.94 -5.16 32.09
CA GLY A 145 7.07 -5.47 30.66
C GLY A 145 7.92 -4.57 29.78
N ASP A 146 8.93 -5.17 29.13
CA ASP A 146 9.85 -4.55 28.17
C ASP A 146 10.88 -3.60 28.79
N ALA A 147 11.98 -4.19 29.29
CA ALA A 147 13.24 -3.48 29.50
C ALA A 147 13.84 -3.05 28.15
N ARG A 148 13.29 -1.99 27.55
CA ARG A 148 14.02 -1.18 26.59
C ARG A 148 14.73 -0.11 27.40
N GLU A 149 16.05 -0.20 27.48
CA GLU A 149 16.88 0.84 28.08
C GLU A 149 16.53 2.17 27.39
N ILE A 150 15.97 3.11 28.14
CA ILE A 150 15.74 4.49 27.67
C ILE A 150 17.12 5.15 27.68
N LEU A 151 17.92 4.81 26.67
CA LEU A 151 19.17 5.50 26.39
C LEU A 151 18.83 6.84 25.72
N PRO A 152 19.51 7.95 26.08
CA PRO A 152 19.23 9.29 25.55
C PRO A 152 19.64 9.47 24.07
N SER A 153 19.87 8.39 23.33
CA SER A 153 20.26 8.42 21.93
C SER A 153 19.18 7.81 21.04
N PHE A 154 18.47 8.70 20.35
CA PHE A 154 17.50 8.40 19.29
C PHE A 154 18.12 7.68 18.06
N TRP A 155 19.46 7.66 17.95
CA TRP A 155 20.19 7.10 16.79
C TRP A 155 20.55 5.62 16.92
N THR A 156 20.07 4.94 17.95
CA THR A 156 20.24 3.48 18.03
C THR A 156 19.29 2.83 17.03
N PRO A 157 19.79 2.02 16.06
CA PRO A 157 18.96 1.42 15.01
C PRO A 157 17.71 0.70 15.54
N SER A 158 17.80 0.08 16.73
CA SER A 158 16.72 -0.63 17.44
C SER A 158 15.58 0.26 17.97
N LEU A 159 15.71 1.58 17.94
CA LEU A 159 14.68 2.56 18.33
C LEU A 159 14.08 3.30 17.14
N THR A 160 14.53 3.02 15.91
CA THR A 160 13.91 3.59 14.71
C THR A 160 12.54 2.94 14.47
N PRO A 161 11.51 3.70 14.05
CA PRO A 161 10.18 3.15 13.81
C PRO A 161 10.15 2.02 12.76
N ASP A 162 11.13 1.99 11.84
CA ASP A 162 11.31 0.93 10.84
C ASP A 162 11.92 -0.37 11.40
N ALA A 163 12.66 -0.29 12.51
CA ALA A 163 13.34 -1.45 13.11
C ALA A 163 12.48 -2.26 14.07
N ASN A 164 11.21 -1.90 14.28
CA ASN A 164 10.30 -2.68 15.09
C ASN A 164 9.57 -3.67 14.17
N PRO A 165 10.04 -4.93 14.01
CA PRO A 165 9.43 -5.90 13.10
C PRO A 165 7.96 -6.15 13.45
N SER A 166 7.57 -5.91 14.71
CA SER A 166 6.20 -5.97 15.22
C SER A 166 5.24 -4.97 14.55
N VAL A 167 5.70 -3.79 14.12
CA VAL A 167 4.86 -2.76 13.48
C VAL A 167 4.53 -3.14 12.04
N HIS A 168 5.48 -3.73 11.31
CA HIS A 168 5.24 -4.30 9.98
C HIS A 168 4.45 -5.62 10.05
N LEU A 169 4.65 -6.44 11.08
CA LEU A 169 3.93 -7.70 11.28
C LEU A 169 2.48 -7.49 11.73
N ALA A 170 2.21 -6.47 12.55
CA ALA A 170 0.87 -6.14 13.06
C ALA A 170 -0.03 -5.45 12.03
N LYS A 171 0.51 -4.85 10.95
CA LYS A 171 -0.33 -4.41 9.82
C LYS A 171 -0.79 -5.55 8.92
N ILE A 172 -0.12 -6.71 8.98
CA ILE A 172 -0.52 -7.96 8.31
C ILE A 172 -1.41 -8.76 9.28
N ASN A 173 -2.42 -8.11 9.83
CA ASN A 173 -3.38 -8.75 10.70
C ASN A 173 -4.44 -9.47 9.85
N LYS A 174 -4.40 -10.81 9.92
CA LYS A 174 -5.53 -11.74 9.73
C LYS A 174 -6.31 -11.64 8.40
N THR A 175 -5.64 -11.34 7.30
CA THR A 175 -6.20 -11.65 5.97
C THR A 175 -5.33 -12.73 5.33
N LYS A 176 -5.99 -13.73 4.71
CA LYS A 176 -5.35 -14.86 4.03
C LYS A 176 -4.18 -14.34 3.19
N THR A 177 -3.03 -15.02 3.26
CA THR A 177 -1.77 -14.71 2.56
C THR A 177 -1.93 -14.74 1.04
N ALA A 178 -2.61 -13.72 0.53
CA ALA A 178 -2.84 -13.50 -0.87
C ALA A 178 -1.89 -12.40 -1.35
N ALA A 179 -1.34 -12.60 -2.54
CA ALA A 179 -0.59 -11.58 -3.25
C ALA A 179 -1.45 -10.32 -3.42
N VAL A 180 -0.82 -9.14 -3.34
CA VAL A 180 -1.46 -7.82 -3.41
C VAL A 180 -1.05 -7.13 -4.70
N CYS A 181 -1.98 -6.39 -5.30
CA CYS A 181 -1.70 -5.68 -6.56
C CYS A 181 -0.57 -4.65 -6.34
N PRO A 182 0.49 -4.65 -7.17
CA PRO A 182 1.58 -3.67 -7.01
C PRO A 182 1.13 -2.23 -7.30
N ALA A 183 0.06 -2.04 -8.07
CA ALA A 183 -0.48 -0.72 -8.41
C ALA A 183 -1.60 -0.25 -7.45
N SER A 184 -1.97 -1.02 -6.42
CA SER A 184 -3.00 -0.61 -5.48
C SER A 184 -2.43 0.28 -4.37
N THR A 185 -2.35 1.59 -4.62
CA THR A 185 -1.92 2.58 -3.60
C THR A 185 -3.02 2.89 -2.58
N SER A 186 -4.27 3.08 -3.02
CA SER A 186 -5.42 3.33 -2.14
C SER A 186 -6.26 2.08 -1.86
N ASP A 187 -6.51 1.28 -2.90
CA ASP A 187 -7.50 0.20 -2.89
C ASP A 187 -6.83 -1.17 -2.97
N THR A 188 -6.27 -1.60 -1.83
CA THR A 188 -5.62 -2.91 -1.74
C THR A 188 -6.57 -4.04 -2.16
N HIS A 189 -6.13 -4.87 -3.09
CA HIS A 189 -6.92 -6.00 -3.59
C HIS A 189 -6.03 -7.17 -3.96
N VAL A 190 -6.65 -8.35 -4.01
CA VAL A 190 -5.96 -9.61 -4.28
C VAL A 190 -5.47 -9.65 -5.73
N PHE A 191 -4.18 -9.91 -5.89
CA PHE A 191 -3.51 -10.12 -7.16
C PHE A 191 -3.49 -11.61 -7.50
N SER A 192 -4.23 -12.01 -8.53
CA SER A 192 -4.31 -13.42 -8.95
C SER A 192 -4.43 -13.52 -10.46
N MET A 193 -3.61 -14.39 -11.06
CA MET A 193 -3.59 -14.60 -12.52
C MET A 193 -4.93 -15.09 -13.06
N ALA A 194 -5.62 -15.98 -12.34
CA ALA A 194 -6.92 -16.50 -12.75
C ALA A 194 -8.02 -15.43 -12.76
N LYS A 195 -7.83 -14.33 -12.03
CA LYS A 195 -8.78 -13.21 -11.95
C LYS A 195 -8.39 -12.04 -12.84
N MET A 196 -7.25 -12.11 -13.54
CA MET A 196 -6.83 -11.09 -14.49
C MET A 196 -7.58 -11.25 -15.80
N ILE A 197 -7.94 -10.12 -16.37
CA ILE A 197 -8.61 -10.03 -17.66
C ILE A 197 -7.51 -9.87 -18.72
N PRO A 198 -7.37 -10.79 -19.69
CA PRO A 198 -6.51 -10.53 -20.85
C PRO A 198 -7.10 -9.36 -21.62
N VAL A 199 -6.27 -8.36 -21.96
CA VAL A 199 -6.70 -7.15 -22.64
C VAL A 199 -6.22 -7.20 -24.08
N ASN A 200 -7.11 -6.86 -25.01
CA ASN A 200 -6.80 -6.86 -26.43
C ASN A 200 -7.09 -5.46 -27.00
N PHE A 201 -6.01 -4.72 -27.27
CA PHE A 201 -6.10 -3.41 -27.90
C PHE A 201 -6.14 -3.55 -29.42
N SER A 202 -6.97 -2.73 -30.07
CA SER A 202 -6.85 -2.52 -31.51
C SER A 202 -5.69 -1.57 -31.75
N GLU A 203 -4.71 -2.02 -32.53
CA GLU A 203 -3.46 -1.32 -32.76
C GLU A 203 -3.35 -0.93 -34.24
N GLU A 204 -3.10 0.34 -34.50
CA GLU A 204 -2.83 0.89 -35.83
C GLU A 204 -1.34 1.21 -35.94
N ARG A 205 -0.77 0.93 -37.11
CA ARG A 205 0.65 1.22 -37.36
C ARG A 205 0.82 2.72 -37.58
N SER A 206 1.56 3.34 -36.68
CA SER A 206 1.92 4.75 -36.78
C SER A 206 3.05 4.95 -37.78
N THR A 207 3.02 6.07 -38.51
CA THR A 207 4.08 6.46 -39.46
C THR A 207 5.25 7.18 -38.78
N THR A 208 5.07 7.61 -37.53
CA THR A 208 5.96 8.58 -36.87
C THR A 208 6.64 8.01 -35.63
N SER A 209 6.08 6.97 -35.02
CA SER A 209 6.61 6.28 -33.84
C SER A 209 6.83 4.81 -34.13
N ALA A 210 7.88 4.22 -33.56
CA ALA A 210 8.10 2.78 -33.62
C ALA A 210 6.99 1.99 -32.91
N ASP A 211 6.36 2.60 -31.91
CA ASP A 211 5.29 1.99 -31.12
C ASP A 211 3.91 2.09 -31.80
N PRO A 212 3.07 1.04 -31.69
CA PRO A 212 1.73 1.02 -32.25
C PRO A 212 0.78 1.99 -31.52
N VAL A 213 -0.11 2.63 -32.28
CA VAL A 213 -1.12 3.54 -31.74
C VAL A 213 -2.38 2.74 -31.41
N ARG A 214 -2.78 2.74 -30.14
CA ARG A 214 -3.98 2.04 -29.66
C ARG A 214 -5.22 2.87 -29.93
N SER A 215 -6.19 2.31 -30.66
CA SER A 215 -7.43 2.99 -31.06
C SER A 215 -8.68 2.22 -30.59
N CYS A 216 -9.81 2.93 -30.48
CA CYS A 216 -11.10 2.31 -30.20
C CYS A 216 -11.67 1.64 -31.47
N PRO A 217 -11.99 0.34 -31.46
CA PRO A 217 -12.55 -0.36 -32.64
C PRO A 217 -13.84 0.28 -33.21
N SER A 218 -14.66 0.90 -32.36
CA SER A 218 -15.95 1.45 -32.77
C SER A 218 -15.85 2.84 -33.41
N CYS A 219 -15.07 3.76 -32.83
CA CYS A 219 -14.98 5.14 -33.34
C CYS A 219 -13.62 5.51 -33.92
N ARG A 220 -12.66 4.58 -33.95
CA ARG A 220 -11.26 4.75 -34.41
C ARG A 220 -10.49 5.89 -33.74
N LYS A 221 -11.01 6.42 -32.62
CA LYS A 221 -10.30 7.44 -31.84
C LYS A 221 -9.15 6.79 -31.08
N THR A 222 -7.98 7.43 -31.13
CA THR A 222 -6.82 7.05 -30.32
C THR A 222 -7.18 7.08 -28.83
N LEU A 223 -6.85 6.01 -28.13
CA LEU A 223 -7.02 5.91 -26.69
C LEU A 223 -5.84 6.60 -26.01
N SER A 224 -6.15 7.58 -25.16
CA SER A 224 -5.17 8.39 -24.45
C SER A 224 -5.58 8.53 -22.97
N ASN A 225 -4.67 9.04 -22.13
CA ASN A 225 -4.93 9.17 -20.69
C ASN A 225 -6.13 10.06 -20.34
N SER A 226 -6.52 10.97 -21.25
CA SER A 226 -7.69 11.84 -21.06
C SER A 226 -9.01 11.12 -21.36
N LEU A 227 -8.99 10.09 -22.22
CA LEU A 227 -10.18 9.31 -22.54
C LEU A 227 -10.34 8.15 -21.53
N ALA A 228 -11.56 7.88 -21.07
CA ALA A 228 -11.83 6.66 -20.33
C ALA A 228 -11.95 5.49 -21.32
N ALA A 229 -11.12 4.48 -21.13
CA ALA A 229 -11.15 3.23 -21.87
C ALA A 229 -11.72 2.13 -20.97
N ILE A 230 -12.51 1.23 -21.55
CA ILE A 230 -13.22 0.16 -20.84
C ILE A 230 -12.90 -1.15 -21.54
N ALA A 231 -12.43 -2.13 -20.77
CA ALA A 231 -12.21 -3.50 -21.20
C ALA A 231 -13.44 -4.36 -20.90
N ALA A 232 -13.79 -5.23 -21.85
CA ALA A 232 -14.74 -6.31 -21.65
C ALA A 232 -14.06 -7.49 -20.92
N SER A 233 -14.60 -7.92 -19.78
CA SER A 233 -13.98 -8.93 -18.91
C SER A 233 -13.81 -10.30 -19.59
N LYS A 234 -14.75 -10.72 -20.44
CA LYS A 234 -14.72 -12.04 -21.08
C LYS A 234 -13.82 -12.14 -22.31
N CYS A 235 -13.78 -11.10 -23.14
CA CYS A 235 -13.08 -11.12 -24.43
C CYS A 235 -11.90 -10.15 -24.52
N GLY A 236 -11.71 -9.27 -23.54
CA GLY A 236 -10.56 -8.38 -23.45
C GLY A 236 -10.59 -7.14 -24.34
N HIS A 237 -11.53 -7.04 -25.28
CA HIS A 237 -11.60 -5.89 -26.18
C HIS A 237 -11.82 -4.57 -25.44
N VAL A 238 -11.09 -3.55 -25.88
CA VAL A 238 -11.11 -2.21 -25.27
C VAL A 238 -11.87 -1.21 -26.13
N LEU A 239 -12.83 -0.52 -25.53
CA LEU A 239 -13.63 0.53 -26.17
C LEU A 239 -13.51 1.84 -25.38
N CYS A 240 -13.66 2.98 -26.05
CA CYS A 240 -13.78 4.25 -25.32
C CYS A 240 -15.15 4.35 -24.62
N ARG A 241 -15.20 5.08 -23.51
CA ARG A 241 -16.40 5.26 -22.70
C ARG A 241 -17.63 5.69 -23.52
N LYS A 242 -17.44 6.64 -24.44
CA LYS A 242 -18.52 7.14 -25.30
C LYS A 242 -19.14 6.03 -26.15
N CYS A 243 -18.31 5.13 -26.71
CA CYS A 243 -18.79 3.98 -27.49
C CYS A 243 -19.49 2.95 -26.59
N VAL A 244 -18.99 2.72 -25.38
CA VAL A 244 -19.66 1.82 -24.43
C VAL A 244 -21.05 2.35 -24.05
N ASP A 245 -21.15 3.62 -23.70
CA ASP A 245 -22.44 4.24 -23.33
C ASP A 245 -23.42 4.26 -24.52
N GLN A 246 -22.94 4.43 -25.76
CA GLN A 246 -23.80 4.49 -26.94
C GLN A 246 -24.23 3.11 -27.47
N PHE A 247 -23.31 2.15 -27.51
CA PHE A 247 -23.53 0.87 -28.20
C PHE A 247 -23.80 -0.29 -27.25
N LEU A 248 -23.29 -0.25 -26.02
CA LEU A 248 -23.42 -1.35 -25.05
C LEU A 248 -24.47 -1.06 -23.97
N ILE A 249 -24.51 0.17 -23.46
CA ILE A 249 -25.40 0.59 -22.37
C ILE A 249 -26.46 1.53 -22.96
N LYS A 250 -27.30 1.04 -23.87
CA LYS A 250 -28.35 1.89 -24.46
C LYS A 250 -29.23 2.46 -23.33
N PRO A 251 -29.47 3.79 -23.26
CA PRO A 251 -30.44 4.34 -22.32
C PRO A 251 -31.83 3.89 -22.75
N THR A 252 -32.42 2.98 -22.00
CA THR A 252 -33.81 2.54 -22.16
C THR A 252 -34.74 3.74 -21.94
N LYS A 253 -35.10 4.44 -23.01
CA LYS A 253 -36.19 5.43 -22.97
C LYS A 253 -37.43 5.03 -23.76
N ASP A 254 -37.35 4.12 -24.73
CA ASP A 254 -38.45 3.96 -25.69
C ASP A 254 -39.05 2.55 -25.84
N ASN A 255 -38.68 1.52 -25.06
CA ASN A 255 -39.46 0.25 -24.95
C ASN A 255 -38.86 -0.70 -23.89
N PRO A 256 -39.61 -1.18 -22.88
CA PRO A 256 -39.21 -2.33 -22.07
C PRO A 256 -39.47 -3.62 -22.87
N GLY A 257 -38.51 -4.02 -23.70
CA GLY A 257 -38.44 -5.38 -24.26
C GLY A 257 -37.75 -6.32 -23.27
N PRO A 258 -37.91 -7.66 -23.40
CA PRO A 258 -37.75 -8.61 -22.29
C PRO A 258 -36.38 -8.50 -21.62
N ASP A 259 -36.45 -8.43 -20.30
CA ASP A 259 -35.47 -7.97 -19.34
C ASP A 259 -34.17 -8.80 -19.21
N ASP A 260 -33.82 -9.63 -20.20
CA ASP A 260 -32.77 -10.66 -20.07
C ASP A 260 -31.77 -10.74 -21.23
N MET A 261 -31.65 -9.72 -22.09
CA MET A 261 -30.63 -9.76 -23.15
C MET A 261 -29.23 -9.40 -22.63
N PRO A 262 -28.23 -10.30 -22.75
CA PRO A 262 -26.87 -10.02 -22.30
C PRO A 262 -26.22 -8.92 -23.14
N ILE A 263 -25.38 -8.10 -22.53
CA ILE A 263 -24.61 -7.08 -23.24
C ILE A 263 -23.55 -7.79 -24.09
N MET A 264 -23.65 -7.65 -25.42
CA MET A 264 -22.76 -8.29 -26.38
C MET A 264 -21.56 -7.41 -26.72
N CYS A 265 -20.37 -8.00 -26.86
CA CYS A 265 -19.17 -7.25 -27.25
C CYS A 265 -19.29 -6.74 -28.69
N PHE A 266 -19.08 -5.44 -28.92
CA PHE A 266 -19.11 -4.83 -30.26
C PHE A 266 -18.14 -5.46 -31.28
N VAL A 267 -17.06 -6.10 -30.83
CA VAL A 267 -15.99 -6.60 -31.73
C VAL A 267 -16.17 -8.07 -32.10
N CYS A 268 -16.72 -8.88 -31.18
CA CYS A 268 -16.72 -10.35 -31.32
C CYS A 268 -18.05 -10.99 -30.94
N ASP A 269 -19.07 -10.18 -30.62
CA ASP A 269 -20.41 -10.61 -30.23
C ASP A 269 -20.45 -11.60 -29.05
N ILE A 270 -19.38 -11.71 -28.26
CA ILE A 270 -19.35 -12.51 -27.04
C ILE A 270 -20.14 -11.78 -25.94
N PRO A 271 -21.02 -12.45 -25.17
CA PRO A 271 -21.72 -11.84 -24.04
C PRO A 271 -20.74 -11.43 -22.93
N VAL A 272 -20.69 -10.13 -22.65
CA VAL A 272 -19.73 -9.50 -21.71
C VAL A 272 -20.32 -9.35 -20.31
N ALA A 273 -21.62 -9.07 -20.20
CA ALA A 273 -22.30 -8.83 -18.94
C ALA A 273 -23.70 -9.44 -18.93
N LEU A 274 -24.06 -10.08 -17.82
CA LEU A 274 -25.43 -10.44 -17.47
C LEU A 274 -25.94 -9.28 -16.62
N VAL A 275 -27.00 -8.60 -17.05
CA VAL A 275 -27.59 -7.50 -16.26
C VAL A 275 -28.27 -8.09 -15.02
N PRO A 276 -28.07 -7.55 -13.80
CA PRO A 276 -29.12 -7.55 -12.81
C PRO A 276 -29.71 -6.14 -12.70
N PHE A 277 -31.03 -6.11 -12.70
CA PHE A 277 -31.90 -4.95 -12.54
C PHE A 277 -31.56 -4.09 -11.33
N GLY A 278 -31.57 -2.77 -11.55
CA GLY A 278 -31.40 -1.76 -10.49
C GLY A 278 -30.68 -0.47 -10.91
N ALA A 279 -30.70 -0.09 -12.18
CA ALA A 279 -30.02 1.12 -12.68
C ALA A 279 -30.80 2.41 -12.36
N GLY A 280 -30.92 2.72 -11.07
CA GLY A 280 -31.29 4.05 -10.58
C GLY A 280 -30.05 4.91 -10.36
N LYS A 281 -29.68 5.72 -11.36
CA LYS A 281 -28.86 6.96 -11.19
C LYS A 281 -27.45 6.85 -10.58
N THR A 282 -26.73 5.73 -10.67
CA THR A 282 -25.29 5.69 -10.29
C THR A 282 -24.39 5.61 -11.53
N LYS A 283 -23.24 6.29 -11.50
CA LYS A 283 -22.24 6.32 -12.61
C LYS A 283 -21.49 5.00 -12.79
N GLU A 284 -22.00 3.92 -12.22
CA GLU A 284 -21.33 2.63 -12.10
C GLU A 284 -21.56 1.76 -13.34
N LEU A 285 -20.52 1.03 -13.75
CA LEU A 285 -20.59 0.17 -14.93
C LEU A 285 -21.18 -1.20 -14.58
N PRO A 286 -21.91 -1.84 -15.52
CA PRO A 286 -22.37 -3.21 -15.37
C PRO A 286 -21.24 -4.20 -15.05
N VAL A 287 -21.56 -5.24 -14.29
CA VAL A 287 -20.64 -6.33 -13.96
C VAL A 287 -20.15 -6.99 -15.25
N GLY A 288 -18.84 -7.00 -15.48
CA GLY A 288 -18.23 -7.52 -16.71
C GLY A 288 -17.58 -6.44 -17.57
N LEU A 289 -17.78 -5.15 -17.26
CA LEU A 289 -17.04 -4.04 -17.85
C LEU A 289 -16.11 -3.42 -16.81
N VAL A 290 -14.83 -3.28 -17.15
CA VAL A 290 -13.80 -2.75 -16.26
C VAL A 290 -13.17 -1.51 -16.89
N ILE A 291 -13.16 -0.39 -16.16
CA ILE A 291 -12.46 0.83 -16.62
C ILE A 291 -10.96 0.58 -16.51
N ILE A 292 -10.24 0.72 -17.62
CA ILE A 292 -8.79 0.71 -17.61
C ILE A 292 -8.29 2.02 -17.01
N LYS A 293 -7.44 1.91 -15.98
CA LYS A 293 -6.77 3.06 -15.39
C LYS A 293 -5.64 3.53 -16.29
N SER A 294 -5.52 4.85 -16.40
CA SER A 294 -4.43 5.53 -17.09
C SER A 294 -3.32 5.99 -16.13
N GLU A 295 -3.29 5.44 -14.92
CA GLU A 295 -2.39 5.87 -13.84
C GLU A 295 -1.17 4.96 -13.79
N GLY A 296 -0.09 5.39 -14.42
CA GLY A 296 1.17 4.62 -14.48
C GLY A 296 2.22 5.02 -13.43
N THR A 297 2.05 6.17 -12.77
CA THR A 297 3.07 6.77 -11.89
C THR A 297 2.58 7.01 -10.45
N GLY A 298 1.43 6.45 -10.08
CA GLY A 298 0.78 6.72 -8.79
C GLY A 298 0.10 8.10 -8.70
N PHE A 299 0.07 8.86 -9.80
CA PHE A 299 -0.64 10.14 -9.92
C PHE A 299 -1.75 10.06 -10.96
N SER A 300 -2.90 10.65 -10.63
CA SER A 300 -4.09 10.59 -11.48
C SER A 300 -4.03 11.60 -12.62
N ALA A 301 -3.91 11.10 -13.85
CA ALA A 301 -3.98 11.91 -15.07
C ALA A 301 -5.37 12.57 -15.29
N LYS A 302 -6.40 12.22 -14.49
CA LYS A 302 -7.80 12.64 -14.67
C LYS A 302 -8.33 13.62 -13.61
N GLY A 303 -7.45 14.32 -12.89
CA GLY A 303 -7.91 15.41 -12.02
C GLY A 303 -6.95 15.82 -10.90
N ALA A 304 -5.87 15.09 -10.67
CA ALA A 304 -4.90 15.40 -9.63
C ALA A 304 -3.47 15.40 -10.19
N ASN A 305 -3.22 16.29 -11.16
CA ASN A 305 -1.85 16.54 -11.67
C ASN A 305 -1.01 17.36 -10.67
N THR A 306 -1.40 17.44 -9.40
CA THR A 306 -0.68 18.20 -8.36
C THR A 306 -0.05 17.23 -7.38
N VAL A 307 1.27 17.27 -7.27
CA VAL A 307 2.00 16.58 -6.20
C VAL A 307 2.12 17.53 -5.04
N GLU A 308 1.61 17.13 -3.88
CA GLU A 308 1.78 17.85 -2.62
C GLU A 308 2.86 17.15 -1.79
N ARG A 309 3.95 17.86 -1.51
CA ARG A 309 4.92 17.42 -0.53
C ARG A 309 4.52 18.01 0.82
N LEU A 310 3.85 17.23 1.65
CA LEU A 310 3.57 17.61 3.03
C LEU A 310 4.84 17.43 3.87
N SER A 311 5.29 18.50 4.51
CA SER A 311 6.45 18.53 5.40
C SER A 311 5.97 18.72 6.84
N THR A 312 6.48 17.92 7.78
CA THR A 312 6.28 18.18 9.20
C THR A 312 6.98 19.48 9.57
N MET A 313 6.21 20.57 9.71
CA MET A 313 6.74 21.83 10.20
C MET A 313 7.25 21.66 11.63
N PHE A 314 8.54 21.89 11.83
CA PHE A 314 9.06 22.19 13.17
C PHE A 314 8.71 23.65 13.45
N GLN A 315 7.70 23.85 14.28
CA GLN A 315 7.38 25.16 14.83
C GLN A 315 8.48 25.49 15.84
N CYS A 316 9.40 26.38 15.46
CA CYS A 316 10.43 26.93 16.35
C CYS A 316 9.89 28.15 17.10
#